data_AF-G3V972-F1
#
_entry.id   AF-G3V972-F1
#
_cell.length_a   1.000
_cell.length_b   1.000
_cell.length_c   1.000
_cell.angle_alpha   90.00
_cell.angle_beta   90.00
_cell.angle_gamma   90.00
#
_symmetry.space_group_name_H-M   'P 1'
#
loop_
_entity.id
_entity.type
_entity.pdbx_description
1 polymer ?
#
loop_
_entity_poly.entity_id
_entity_poly.type
_entity_poly.pdbx_seq_one_letter_code
_entity_poly.pdbx_strand_id
1 'polypeptide(L)'
;MSEWTKKSPLEWEDYVYKEVRVIASEKEYKGWLLTTDPVSANIVLVNFLEDGRLCVTGIMGHSVQTVETVSEGDHRVREKLMHLFTSADCKGYSPEDLEKKKTSLKKWLEKNHIPVTEEGDTQRTLCVAGVLTIDPPYAPENCSSSNEIILSRIQDLIQGHLSASQ
;
A
#
# COMPACT_ATOMS: atom_id res chain seq x y z
N MET A 1 -31.89 9.77 -4.12
CA MET A 1 -30.61 9.88 -3.41
C MET A 1 -30.82 9.36 -2.00
N SER A 2 -30.06 8.35 -1.59
CA SER A 2 -30.12 7.80 -0.23
C SER A 2 -29.58 8.82 0.79
N GLU A 3 -29.94 8.66 2.06
CA GLU A 3 -29.43 9.54 3.13
C GLU A 3 -27.89 9.53 3.18
N TRP A 4 -27.26 8.39 2.86
CA TRP A 4 -25.81 8.28 2.75
C TRP A 4 -25.19 9.23 1.72
N THR A 5 -25.78 9.30 0.52
CA THR A 5 -25.28 10.18 -0.57
C THR A 5 -25.45 11.67 -0.30
N LYS A 6 -26.26 12.06 0.70
CA LYS A 6 -26.50 13.46 1.07
C LYS A 6 -25.57 13.96 2.19
N LYS A 7 -24.83 13.06 2.84
CA LYS A 7 -23.90 13.41 3.91
C LYS A 7 -22.75 14.26 3.39
N SER A 8 -22.28 15.15 4.24
CA SER A 8 -21.07 15.93 4.00
C SER A 8 -19.81 15.10 4.28
N PRO A 9 -18.63 15.52 3.75
CA PRO A 9 -17.36 14.86 4.05
C PRO A 9 -17.05 14.72 5.54
N LEU A 10 -17.40 15.71 6.36
CA LEU A 10 -17.22 15.67 7.81
C LEU A 10 -18.12 14.60 8.47
N GLU A 11 -19.35 14.43 7.98
CA GLU A 11 -20.23 13.36 8.48
C GLU A 11 -19.74 11.97 8.06
N TRP A 12 -19.07 11.82 6.91
CA TRP A 12 -18.44 10.54 6.55
C TRP A 12 -17.20 10.25 7.39
N GLU A 13 -16.42 11.28 7.73
CA GLU A 13 -15.23 11.18 8.58
C GLU A 13 -15.55 10.52 9.92
N ASP A 14 -16.72 10.80 10.49
CA ASP A 14 -17.19 10.18 11.74
C ASP A 14 -17.29 8.65 11.71
N TYR A 15 -17.35 8.03 10.53
CA TYR A 15 -17.39 6.58 10.36
C TYR A 15 -16.00 5.97 10.10
N VAL A 16 -15.01 6.79 9.74
CA VAL A 16 -13.68 6.32 9.35
C VAL A 16 -13.00 5.63 10.55
N TYR A 17 -12.38 4.48 10.26
CA TYR A 17 -11.74 3.57 11.23
C TYR A 17 -12.69 2.88 12.22
N LYS A 18 -14.00 2.96 12.02
CA LYS A 18 -14.99 2.25 12.83
C LYS A 18 -15.46 0.97 12.13
N GLU A 19 -15.90 -0.01 12.91
CA GLU A 19 -16.57 -1.19 12.36
C GLU A 19 -18.00 -0.79 12.03
N VAL A 20 -18.40 -0.95 10.77
CA VAL A 20 -19.73 -0.59 10.29
C VAL A 20 -20.44 -1.78 9.66
N ARG A 21 -21.77 -1.74 9.76
CA ARG A 21 -22.70 -2.59 9.01
C ARG A 21 -23.32 -1.71 7.92
N VAL A 22 -23.21 -2.15 6.68
CA VAL A 22 -23.71 -1.46 5.49
C VAL A 22 -24.76 -2.33 4.82
N ILE A 23 -25.95 -1.80 4.61
CA ILE A 23 -26.99 -2.45 3.80
C ILE A 23 -26.98 -1.80 2.42
N ALA A 24 -26.70 -2.59 1.38
CA ALA A 24 -26.67 -2.13 0.00
C ALA A 24 -27.28 -3.14 -0.96
N SER A 25 -28.28 -2.72 -1.74
CA SER A 25 -28.99 -3.55 -2.73
C SER A 25 -29.37 -4.94 -2.20
N GLU A 26 -30.04 -4.98 -1.03
CA GLU A 26 -30.49 -6.20 -0.33
C GLU A 26 -29.37 -7.11 0.18
N LYS A 27 -28.10 -6.68 0.07
CA LYS A 27 -26.96 -7.37 0.66
C LYS A 27 -26.47 -6.60 1.88
N GLU A 28 -26.03 -7.37 2.86
CA GLU A 28 -25.41 -6.83 4.06
C GLU A 28 -23.90 -7.03 3.99
N TYR A 29 -23.17 -5.98 4.31
CA TYR A 29 -21.72 -6.00 4.41
C TYR A 29 -21.33 -5.53 5.81
N LYS A 30 -20.31 -6.17 6.38
CA LYS A 30 -19.73 -5.78 7.65
C LYS A 30 -18.22 -5.64 7.50
N GLY A 31 -17.64 -4.61 8.08
CA GLY A 31 -16.20 -4.42 8.12
C GLY A 31 -15.78 -3.04 8.58
N TRP A 32 -14.48 -2.80 8.60
CA TRP A 32 -13.90 -1.53 9.02
C TRP A 32 -13.95 -0.52 7.89
N LEU A 33 -14.62 0.61 8.10
CA LEU A 33 -14.68 1.67 7.10
C LEU A 33 -13.33 2.37 7.01
N LEU A 34 -12.69 2.26 5.85
CA LEU A 34 -11.36 2.83 5.62
C LEU A 34 -11.45 4.23 5.01
N THR A 35 -12.34 4.41 4.04
CA THR A 35 -12.56 5.68 3.37
C THR A 35 -13.90 5.68 2.65
N THR A 36 -14.40 6.88 2.38
CA THR A 36 -15.57 7.14 1.55
C THR A 36 -15.16 8.09 0.44
N ASP A 37 -15.41 7.74 -0.82
CA ASP A 37 -15.18 8.66 -1.95
C ASP A 37 -16.22 9.78 -1.92
N PRO A 38 -15.83 11.06 -1.77
CA PRO A 38 -16.77 12.15 -1.62
C PRO A 38 -17.59 12.45 -2.88
N VAL A 39 -17.15 12.02 -4.06
CA VAL A 39 -17.88 12.28 -5.31
C VAL A 39 -18.96 11.24 -5.56
N SER A 40 -18.64 9.96 -5.36
CA SER A 40 -19.56 8.84 -5.64
C SER A 40 -20.24 8.25 -4.40
N ALA A 41 -19.84 8.70 -3.20
CA ALA A 41 -20.21 8.14 -1.90
C ALA A 41 -19.86 6.65 -1.74
N ASN A 42 -18.91 6.13 -2.53
CA ASN A 42 -18.47 4.73 -2.44
C ASN A 42 -17.77 4.47 -1.11
N ILE A 43 -18.05 3.32 -0.49
CA ILE A 43 -17.46 2.89 0.78
C ILE A 43 -16.39 1.84 0.50
N VAL A 44 -15.21 2.00 1.12
CA VAL A 44 -14.19 0.95 1.17
C VAL A 44 -14.19 0.32 2.55
N LEU A 45 -14.60 -0.94 2.63
CA LEU A 45 -14.51 -1.74 3.85
C LEU A 45 -13.28 -2.64 3.83
N VAL A 46 -12.68 -2.83 4.99
CA VAL A 46 -11.54 -3.71 5.20
C VAL A 46 -11.86 -4.73 6.28
N ASN A 47 -11.49 -5.98 6.04
CA ASN A 47 -11.58 -7.07 7.01
C ASN A 47 -10.24 -7.79 7.12
N PHE A 48 -9.81 -8.08 8.35
CA PHE A 48 -8.65 -8.92 8.64
C PHE A 48 -9.13 -10.37 8.79
N LEU A 49 -8.64 -11.25 7.91
CA LEU A 49 -8.96 -12.67 7.94
C LEU A 49 -8.06 -13.40 8.95
N GLU A 50 -8.51 -14.57 9.44
CA GLU A 50 -7.79 -15.34 10.47
C GLU A 50 -6.41 -15.84 10.00
N ASP A 51 -6.24 -16.03 8.70
CA ASP A 51 -4.98 -16.42 8.06
C ASP A 51 -4.00 -15.24 7.85
N GLY A 52 -4.34 -14.06 8.37
CA GLY A 52 -3.55 -12.84 8.23
C GLY A 52 -3.74 -12.11 6.91
N ARG A 53 -4.56 -12.62 5.99
CA ARG A 53 -4.88 -11.92 4.74
C ARG A 53 -5.83 -10.75 4.99
N LEU A 54 -5.78 -9.80 4.07
CA LEU A 54 -6.68 -8.65 4.03
C LEU A 54 -7.79 -8.89 2.99
N CYS A 55 -9.03 -8.61 3.36
CA CYS A 55 -10.14 -8.56 2.42
C CYS A 55 -10.61 -7.10 2.30
N VAL A 56 -10.60 -6.56 1.07
CA VAL A 56 -11.05 -5.19 0.77
C VAL A 56 -12.30 -5.27 -0.08
N THR A 57 -13.37 -4.64 0.38
CA THR A 57 -14.68 -4.63 -0.29
C THR A 57 -15.07 -3.20 -0.63
N GLY A 58 -15.25 -2.93 -1.93
CA GLY A 58 -15.83 -1.68 -2.41
C GLY A 58 -17.34 -1.79 -2.53
N ILE A 59 -18.08 -0.85 -1.94
CA ILE A 59 -19.54 -0.77 -2.03
C ILE A 59 -19.90 0.54 -2.74
N MET A 60 -20.71 0.45 -3.79
CA MET A 60 -21.09 1.62 -4.58
C MET A 60 -22.07 2.51 -3.80
N GLY A 61 -21.78 3.80 -3.70
CA GLY A 61 -22.51 4.74 -2.83
C GLY A 61 -24.00 4.85 -3.15
N HIS A 62 -24.36 4.83 -4.44
CA HIS A 62 -25.76 4.88 -4.87
C HIS A 62 -26.59 3.66 -4.43
N SER A 63 -25.93 2.52 -4.15
CA SER A 63 -26.58 1.29 -3.69
C SER A 63 -26.74 1.25 -2.17
N VAL A 64 -26.03 2.12 -1.43
CA VAL A 64 -26.06 2.17 0.04
C VAL A 64 -27.41 2.72 0.53
N GLN A 65 -28.09 1.91 1.33
CA GLN A 65 -29.36 2.25 1.98
C GLN A 65 -29.12 2.79 3.38
N THR A 66 -28.37 2.05 4.20
CA THR A 66 -28.03 2.41 5.58
C THR A 66 -26.59 2.05 5.93
N VAL A 67 -26.01 2.83 6.85
CA VAL A 67 -24.69 2.59 7.44
C VAL A 67 -24.82 2.77 8.95
N GLU A 68 -24.52 1.73 9.69
CA GLU A 68 -24.61 1.70 11.16
C GLU A 68 -23.25 1.38 11.76
N THR A 69 -22.83 2.14 12.76
CA THR A 69 -21.62 1.84 13.52
C THR A 69 -21.88 0.68 14.47
N VAL A 70 -21.12 -0.41 14.32
CA VAL A 70 -21.18 -1.60 15.17
C VAL A 70 -20.18 -1.50 16.32
N SER A 71 -19.01 -0.93 16.08
CA SER A 71 -17.96 -0.72 17.08
C SER A 71 -17.12 0.50 16.74
N GLU A 72 -16.76 1.31 17.74
CA GLU A 72 -15.88 2.48 17.54
C GLU A 72 -14.44 2.12 17.18
N GLY A 73 -14.06 0.85 17.34
CA GLY A 73 -12.73 0.36 17.04
C GLY A 73 -11.71 0.64 18.12
N ASP A 74 -10.81 -0.33 18.33
CA ASP A 74 -9.66 -0.15 19.21
C ASP A 74 -8.57 0.64 18.49
N HIS A 75 -7.77 1.37 19.26
CA HIS A 75 -6.58 2.09 18.76
C HIS A 75 -5.67 1.18 17.92
N ARG A 76 -5.52 -0.09 18.32
CA ARG A 76 -4.74 -1.11 17.60
C ARG A 76 -5.25 -1.39 16.18
N VAL A 77 -6.57 -1.43 16.00
CA VAL A 77 -7.17 -1.70 14.69
C VAL A 77 -7.01 -0.49 13.78
N ARG A 78 -7.22 0.71 14.33
CA ARG A 78 -6.96 1.97 13.62
C ARG A 78 -5.52 2.06 13.14
N GLU A 79 -4.54 1.75 14.00
CA GLU A 79 -3.13 1.69 13.61
C GLU A 79 -2.89 0.69 12.47
N LYS A 80 -3.46 -0.52 12.55
CA LYS A 80 -3.36 -1.51 11.46
C LYS A 80 -3.92 -0.97 10.15
N LEU A 81 -5.09 -0.33 10.16
CA LEU A 81 -5.71 0.26 8.97
C LEU A 81 -4.87 1.39 8.39
N MET A 82 -4.32 2.27 9.22
CA MET A 82 -3.41 3.35 8.78
C MET A 82 -2.11 2.78 8.17
N HIS A 83 -1.61 1.67 8.70
CA HIS A 83 -0.42 1.00 8.17
C HIS A 83 -0.64 0.23 6.88
N LEU A 84 -1.88 0.03 6.41
CA LEU A 84 -2.13 -0.59 5.10
C LEU A 84 -1.54 0.22 3.94
N PHE A 85 -1.49 1.55 4.09
CA PHE A 85 -0.95 2.46 3.06
C PHE A 85 0.40 3.06 3.42
N THR A 86 0.90 2.78 4.63
CA THR A 86 2.27 3.15 4.99
C THR A 86 3.12 1.94 4.67
N SER A 87 4.06 2.04 3.73
CA SER A 87 4.93 0.94 3.31
C SER A 87 5.46 0.18 4.53
N ALA A 88 4.86 -0.98 4.82
CA ALA A 88 5.28 -1.85 5.91
C ALA A 88 6.71 -2.35 5.68
N ASP A 89 7.16 -2.29 4.42
CA ASP A 89 8.46 -2.68 3.94
C ASP A 89 9.62 -1.94 4.61
N CYS A 90 9.39 -0.74 5.20
CA CYS A 90 10.43 -0.03 5.92
C CYS A 90 10.55 -0.46 7.40
N LYS A 91 9.49 -0.98 8.04
CA LYS A 91 9.52 -1.27 9.49
C LYS A 91 10.40 -2.47 9.85
N GLY A 92 10.71 -3.34 8.89
CA GLY A 92 11.56 -4.51 9.10
C GLY A 92 13.07 -4.22 9.04
N TYR A 93 13.49 -3.06 8.53
CA TYR A 93 14.91 -2.79 8.30
C TYR A 93 15.38 -1.62 9.15
N SER A 94 16.50 -1.84 9.87
CA SER A 94 17.22 -0.71 10.46
C SER A 94 17.79 0.18 9.35
N PRO A 95 18.06 1.48 9.61
CA PRO A 95 18.74 2.33 8.63
C PRO A 95 20.10 1.75 8.21
N GLU A 96 20.77 1.00 9.10
CA GLU A 96 22.02 0.30 8.81
C GLU A 96 21.81 -0.87 7.84
N ASP A 97 20.74 -1.65 8.01
CA ASP A 97 20.39 -2.75 7.09
C ASP A 97 20.04 -2.22 5.70
N LEU A 98 19.28 -1.13 5.63
CA LEU A 98 18.96 -0.46 4.37
C LEU A 98 20.22 0.04 3.67
N GLU A 99 21.14 0.67 4.40
CA GLU A 99 22.39 1.16 3.82
C GLU A 99 23.29 0.01 3.34
N LYS A 100 23.34 -1.10 4.09
CA LYS A 100 24.05 -2.31 3.70
C LYS A 100 23.45 -2.94 2.45
N LYS A 101 22.12 -3.03 2.36
CA LYS A 101 21.42 -3.53 1.17
C LYS A 101 21.65 -2.62 -0.03
N LYS A 102 21.49 -1.30 0.14
CA LYS A 102 21.77 -0.28 -0.89
C LYS A 102 23.18 -0.45 -1.44
N THR A 103 24.17 -0.47 -0.56
CA THR A 103 25.60 -0.57 -0.93
C THR A 103 25.91 -1.90 -1.60
N SER A 104 25.33 -3.00 -1.10
CA SER A 104 25.51 -4.34 -1.70
C SER A 104 24.94 -4.39 -3.12
N LEU A 105 23.71 -3.91 -3.30
CA LEU A 105 23.03 -3.88 -4.59
C LEU A 105 23.76 -2.94 -5.57
N LYS A 106 24.15 -1.75 -5.13
CA LYS A 106 24.91 -0.79 -5.94
C LYS A 106 26.22 -1.40 -6.44
N LYS A 107 27.02 -2.00 -5.54
CA LYS A 107 28.26 -2.69 -5.91
C LYS A 107 28.02 -3.85 -6.87
N TRP A 108 26.93 -4.59 -6.70
CA TRP A 108 26.59 -5.69 -7.59
C TRP A 108 26.20 -5.20 -8.98
N LEU A 109 25.40 -4.13 -9.08
CA LEU A 109 25.06 -3.49 -10.36
C LEU A 109 26.31 -2.94 -11.07
N GLU A 110 27.16 -2.22 -10.34
CA GLU A 110 28.44 -1.70 -10.87
C GLU A 110 29.37 -2.82 -11.35
N LYS A 111 29.44 -3.93 -10.58
CA LYS A 111 30.21 -5.12 -10.96
C LYS A 111 29.72 -5.77 -12.26
N ASN A 112 28.41 -5.73 -12.51
CA ASN A 112 27.81 -6.22 -13.75
C ASN A 112 27.77 -5.14 -14.86
N HIS A 113 28.53 -4.05 -14.70
CA HIS A 113 28.62 -2.93 -15.65
C HIS A 113 27.27 -2.22 -15.91
N ILE A 114 26.37 -2.27 -14.93
CA ILE A 114 25.09 -1.55 -14.99
C ILE A 114 25.31 -0.17 -14.33
N PRO A 115 25.15 0.94 -15.07
CA PRO A 115 25.34 2.28 -14.51
C PRO A 115 24.26 2.57 -13.46
N VAL A 116 24.68 3.02 -12.29
CA VAL A 116 23.79 3.35 -11.17
C VAL A 116 24.21 4.66 -10.52
N THR A 117 23.23 5.49 -10.19
CA THR A 117 23.40 6.78 -9.51
C THR A 117 22.43 6.86 -8.34
N GLU A 118 22.73 7.70 -7.34
CA GLU A 118 21.85 7.94 -6.20
C GLU A 118 21.08 9.25 -6.44
N GLU A 119 19.75 9.19 -6.33
CA GLU A 119 18.85 10.32 -6.56
C GLU A 119 18.03 10.66 -5.30
N GLY A 120 17.56 11.92 -5.25
CA GLY A 120 16.75 12.49 -4.17
C GLY A 120 17.57 13.11 -3.02
N ASP A 121 16.93 13.97 -2.22
CA ASP A 121 17.55 14.71 -1.11
C ASP A 121 18.18 13.78 -0.05
N THR A 122 17.64 12.58 0.09
CA THR A 122 18.12 11.57 1.05
C THR A 122 19.05 10.52 0.43
N GLN A 123 19.32 10.59 -0.88
CA GLN A 123 20.14 9.60 -1.61
C GLN A 123 19.74 8.14 -1.34
N ARG A 124 18.43 7.92 -1.16
CA ARG A 124 17.86 6.59 -0.88
C ARG A 124 17.39 5.87 -2.13
N THR A 125 17.12 6.60 -3.22
CA THR A 125 16.63 6.02 -4.46
C THR A 125 17.81 5.75 -5.39
N LEU A 126 17.94 4.52 -5.88
CA LEU A 126 18.96 4.16 -6.87
C LEU A 126 18.39 4.33 -8.27
N CYS A 127 18.95 5.22 -9.06
CA CYS A 127 18.61 5.38 -10.47
C CYS A 127 19.56 4.53 -11.33
N VAL A 128 18.99 3.51 -11.96
CA VAL A 128 19.66 2.53 -12.82
C VAL A 128 19.53 2.98 -14.27
N ALA A 129 20.67 3.22 -14.92
CA ALA A 129 20.79 3.63 -16.31
C ALA A 129 19.94 4.84 -16.73
N GLY A 130 19.53 5.69 -15.77
CA GLY A 130 18.70 6.88 -16.04
C GLY A 130 17.24 6.58 -16.41
N VAL A 131 16.81 5.32 -16.33
CA VAL A 131 15.50 4.87 -16.84
C VAL A 131 14.66 4.11 -15.82
N LEU A 132 15.28 3.64 -14.74
CA LEU A 132 14.63 2.84 -13.71
C LEU A 132 15.08 3.32 -12.34
N THR A 133 14.15 3.47 -11.41
CA THR A 133 14.42 3.81 -10.01
C THR A 133 14.15 2.61 -9.12
N ILE A 134 14.97 2.43 -8.09
CA ILE A 134 14.79 1.41 -7.05
C ILE A 134 14.70 2.12 -5.71
N ASP A 135 13.57 1.98 -5.06
CA ASP A 135 13.34 2.55 -3.74
C ASP A 135 13.60 1.53 -2.62
N PRO A 136 13.90 2.00 -1.39
CA PRO A 136 14.00 1.12 -0.22
C PRO A 136 12.70 0.31 -0.03
N PRO A 137 12.77 -0.96 0.40
CA PRO A 137 13.96 -1.72 0.85
C PRO A 137 14.78 -2.43 -0.25
N TYR A 138 14.76 -1.93 -1.49
CA TYR A 138 15.58 -2.45 -2.61
C TYR A 138 15.27 -3.90 -3.01
N ALA A 139 13.99 -4.25 -3.00
CA ALA A 139 13.48 -5.53 -3.50
C ALA A 139 13.04 -5.37 -4.98
N PRO A 140 12.89 -6.48 -5.74
CA PRO A 140 12.40 -6.44 -7.11
C PRO A 140 11.06 -5.68 -7.25
N GLU A 141 10.18 -5.80 -6.26
CA GLU A 141 8.86 -5.15 -6.24
C GLU A 141 8.95 -3.63 -6.10
N ASN A 142 10.08 -3.10 -5.63
CA ASN A 142 10.31 -1.66 -5.41
C ASN A 142 10.99 -0.98 -6.60
N CYS A 143 11.04 -1.66 -7.74
CA CYS A 143 11.55 -1.09 -8.98
C CYS A 143 10.42 -0.35 -9.71
N SER A 144 10.72 0.83 -10.25
CA SER A 144 9.80 1.64 -11.04
C SER A 144 10.48 2.12 -12.31
N SER A 145 9.81 1.98 -13.46
CA SER A 145 10.31 2.44 -14.75
C SER A 145 9.16 2.73 -15.69
N SER A 146 9.37 3.63 -16.66
CA SER A 146 8.45 3.80 -17.79
C SER A 146 8.58 2.70 -18.85
N ASN A 147 9.57 1.80 -18.73
CA ASN A 147 9.82 0.72 -19.66
C ASN A 147 9.73 -0.66 -18.99
N GLU A 148 8.61 -1.35 -19.19
CA GLU A 148 8.31 -2.67 -18.63
C GLU A 148 9.31 -3.77 -19.02
N ILE A 149 9.95 -3.65 -20.19
CA ILE A 149 10.95 -4.63 -20.65
C ILE A 149 12.24 -4.49 -19.82
N ILE A 150 12.63 -3.25 -19.50
CA ILE A 150 13.80 -2.98 -18.65
C ILE A 150 13.47 -3.32 -17.20
N LEU A 151 12.26 -2.97 -16.74
CA LEU A 151 11.77 -3.28 -15.39
C LEU A 151 11.89 -4.77 -15.09
N SER A 152 11.28 -5.61 -15.92
CA SER A 152 11.31 -7.08 -15.72
C SER A 152 12.74 -7.64 -15.72
N ARG A 153 13.61 -7.19 -16.63
CA ARG A 153 15.01 -7.63 -16.67
C ARG A 153 15.79 -7.25 -15.41
N ILE A 154 15.62 -6.03 -14.91
CA ILE A 154 16.30 -5.59 -13.69
C ILE A 154 15.73 -6.34 -12.48
N GLN A 155 14.42 -6.58 -12.43
CA GLN A 155 13.78 -7.39 -11.39
C GLN A 155 14.36 -8.80 -11.35
N ASP A 156 14.49 -9.47 -12.51
CA ASP A 156 15.10 -10.81 -12.62
C ASP A 156 16.56 -10.82 -12.14
N LEU A 157 17.32 -9.78 -12.48
CA LEU A 157 18.71 -9.61 -12.05
C LEU A 157 18.83 -9.45 -10.53
N ILE A 158 17.99 -8.60 -9.93
CA ILE A 158 17.94 -8.39 -8.47
C ILE A 158 17.52 -9.69 -7.78
N GLN A 159 16.51 -10.38 -8.30
CA GLN A 159 16.05 -11.66 -7.76
C GLN A 159 17.18 -12.69 -7.74
N GLY A 160 17.95 -12.80 -8.83
CA GLY A 160 19.13 -13.66 -8.91
C GLY A 160 20.22 -13.31 -7.89
N HIS A 161 20.47 -12.02 -7.65
CA HIS A 161 21.41 -11.56 -6.61
C HIS A 161 20.94 -11.90 -5.19
N LEU A 162 19.64 -11.72 -4.91
CA LEU A 162 19.06 -12.07 -3.62
C LEU A 162 19.09 -13.58 -3.36
N SER A 163 18.84 -14.40 -4.38
CA SER A 163 18.95 -15.86 -4.28
C SER A 163 20.38 -16.35 -4.12
N ALA A 164 21.37 -15.65 -4.69
CA ALA A 164 22.79 -15.98 -4.53
C ALA A 164 23.41 -15.51 -3.20
N SER A 165 22.71 -14.63 -2.47
CA SER A 165 23.18 -14.06 -1.19
C SER A 165 22.63 -14.79 0.05
N GLN A 166 21.81 -15.82 -0.13
CA GLN A 166 21.37 -16.76 0.93
C GLN A 166 22.31 -17.97 0.98
#